data_AF-A0A971LMA0-F1
#
_entry.id   AF-A0A971LMA0-F1
#
_cell.length_a   1.000
_cell.length_b   1.000
_cell.length_c   1.000
_cell.angle_alpha   90.00
_cell.angle_beta   90.00
_cell.angle_gamma   90.00
#
_symmetry.space_group_name_H-M   'P 1'
#
loop_
_entity.id
_entity.type
_entity.pdbx_description
1 polymer ?
#
loop_
_entity_poly.entity_id
_entity_poly.type
_entity_poly.pdbx_seq_one_letter_code
_entity_poly.pdbx_strand_id
1 'polypeptide(L)'
;MPLPQKEALFSLISSVVFIVVKAFLIPDLGAFNLELTLTLLALFNVSLWAIRILLNFRFKDMDQKDKNIRFQAAMLAIHLSLVVVFVYAAVLYLLHRQSLAVPLERVLDLAYYTWISFYLFWTAGILALCKRGPLDI
;
A
#
# COMPACT_ATOMS: atom_id res chain seq x y z
N MET A 1 -0.59 5.25 -23.79
CA MET A 1 -0.40 4.31 -22.66
C MET A 1 -1.68 3.49 -22.46
N PRO A 2 -1.62 2.16 -22.58
CA PRO A 2 -2.71 1.24 -22.25
C PRO A 2 -3.34 1.55 -20.88
N LEU A 3 -4.65 1.27 -20.73
CA LEU A 3 -5.39 1.59 -19.51
C LEU A 3 -4.76 0.98 -18.23
N PRO A 4 -4.30 -0.29 -18.23
CA PRO A 4 -3.64 -0.88 -17.06
C PRO A 4 -2.33 -0.19 -16.67
N GLN A 5 -1.60 0.37 -17.64
CA GLN A 5 -0.38 1.12 -17.40
C GLN A 5 -0.68 2.50 -16.84
N LYS A 6 -1.75 3.17 -17.31
CA LYS A 6 -2.20 4.44 -16.73
C LYS A 6 -2.59 4.27 -15.27
N GLU A 7 -3.41 3.26 -14.97
CA GLU A 7 -3.81 2.94 -13.60
C GLU A 7 -2.59 2.68 -12.70
N ALA A 8 -1.65 1.84 -13.16
CA ALA A 8 -0.42 1.58 -12.42
C ALA A 8 0.40 2.87 -12.19
N LEU A 9 0.52 3.75 -13.19
CA LEU A 9 1.24 5.01 -13.05
C LEU A 9 0.59 5.95 -12.02
N PHE A 10 -0.73 6.15 -12.09
CA PHE A 10 -1.43 7.00 -11.13
C PHE A 10 -1.40 6.43 -9.72
N SER A 11 -1.54 5.10 -9.57
CA SER A 11 -1.40 4.42 -8.29
C SER A 11 0.01 4.54 -7.72
N LEU A 12 1.05 4.45 -8.57
CA LEU A 12 2.45 4.67 -8.16
C LEU A 12 2.67 6.11 -7.67
N ILE A 13 2.18 7.10 -8.43
CA ILE A 13 2.27 8.52 -8.05
C ILE A 13 1.57 8.73 -6.70
N SER A 14 0.37 8.16 -6.51
CA SER A 14 -0.33 8.23 -5.23
C SER A 14 0.50 7.64 -4.08
N SER A 15 1.08 6.44 -4.25
CA SER A 15 1.93 5.83 -3.22
C SER A 15 3.11 6.71 -2.83
N VAL A 16 3.81 7.30 -3.82
CA VAL A 16 4.93 8.22 -3.56
C VAL A 16 4.45 9.48 -2.82
N VAL A 17 3.35 10.10 -3.27
CA VAL A 17 2.79 11.29 -2.64
C VAL A 17 2.45 11.03 -1.18
N PHE A 18 1.78 9.93 -0.87
CA PHE A 18 1.40 9.62 0.52
C PHE A 18 2.61 9.32 1.42
N ILE A 19 3.64 8.62 0.90
CA ILE A 19 4.90 8.43 1.63
C ILE A 19 5.55 9.78 1.96
N VAL A 20 5.66 10.67 0.95
CA VAL A 20 6.26 12.00 1.09
C VAL A 20 5.46 12.84 2.09
N VAL A 21 4.14 12.94 1.89
CA VAL A 21 3.24 13.69 2.79
C VAL A 21 3.40 13.23 4.23
N LYS A 22 3.39 11.92 4.48
CA LYS A 22 3.60 11.40 5.84
C LYS A 22 4.99 11.75 6.38
N ALA A 23 6.05 11.57 5.59
CA ALA A 23 7.42 11.87 6.03
C ALA A 23 7.64 13.34 6.40
N PHE A 24 6.98 14.28 5.71
CA PHE A 24 7.10 15.72 5.98
C PHE A 24 6.15 16.22 7.06
N LEU A 25 4.99 15.60 7.29
CA LEU A 25 4.01 16.05 8.29
C LEU A 25 4.26 15.48 9.71
N ILE A 26 4.92 14.34 9.85
CA ILE A 26 5.16 13.69 11.16
C ILE A 26 5.96 14.52 12.18
N PRO A 27 7.03 15.26 11.81
CA PRO A 27 7.90 15.89 12.80
C PRO A 27 7.19 16.86 13.75
N ASP A 28 6.04 17.41 13.37
CA ASP A 28 5.41 18.55 14.06
C ASP A 28 4.09 18.25 14.79
N LEU A 29 3.60 17.00 14.80
CA LEU A 29 2.21 16.71 15.22
C LEU A 29 2.02 16.11 16.61
N GLY A 30 3.08 15.70 17.30
CA GLY A 30 3.04 15.22 18.69
C GLY A 30 1.89 14.22 18.94
N ALA A 31 0.90 14.61 19.73
CA ALA A 31 -0.22 13.76 20.13
C ALA A 31 -1.20 13.36 19.01
N PHE A 32 -1.21 14.04 17.86
CA PHE A 32 -2.17 13.79 16.76
C PHE A 32 -1.64 12.89 15.63
N ASN A 33 -0.44 12.35 15.80
CA ASN A 33 0.22 11.57 14.75
C ASN A 33 -0.53 10.25 14.44
N LEU A 34 -1.16 9.64 15.45
CA LEU A 34 -2.01 8.45 15.27
C LEU A 34 -3.21 8.75 14.36
N GLU A 35 -3.96 9.79 14.67
CA GLU A 35 -5.14 10.24 13.92
C GLU A 35 -4.73 10.61 12.50
N LEU A 36 -3.65 11.38 12.34
CA LEU A 36 -3.15 11.72 11.01
C LEU A 36 -2.79 10.46 10.23
N THR A 37 -2.08 9.51 10.83
CA THR A 37 -1.69 8.28 10.14
C THR A 37 -2.90 7.48 9.67
N LEU A 38 -3.94 7.36 10.50
CA LEU A 38 -5.20 6.72 10.11
C LEU A 38 -5.91 7.50 8.99
N THR A 39 -5.97 8.82 9.10
CA THR A 39 -6.55 9.70 8.07
C THR A 39 -5.81 9.55 6.75
N LEU A 40 -4.48 9.60 6.75
CA LEU A 40 -3.66 9.43 5.55
C LEU A 40 -3.83 8.03 4.96
N LEU A 41 -3.94 6.98 5.79
CA LEU A 41 -4.19 5.63 5.30
C LEU A 41 -5.57 5.52 4.64
N ALA A 42 -6.60 6.10 5.25
CA ALA A 42 -7.95 6.13 4.68
C ALA A 42 -7.97 6.89 3.35
N LEU A 43 -7.39 8.10 3.33
CA LEU A 43 -7.27 8.93 2.13
C LEU A 43 -6.47 8.24 1.02
N PHE A 44 -5.40 7.53 1.36
CA PHE A 44 -4.65 6.74 0.40
C PHE A 44 -5.54 5.69 -0.28
N ASN A 45 -6.29 4.90 0.49
CA ASN A 45 -7.21 3.90 -0.06
C ASN A 45 -8.34 4.52 -0.91
N VAL A 46 -8.90 5.65 -0.45
CA VAL A 46 -9.88 6.42 -1.23
C VAL A 46 -9.27 6.93 -2.53
N SER A 47 -8.02 7.39 -2.53
CA SER A 47 -7.35 7.87 -3.74
C SER A 47 -7.17 6.76 -4.78
N LEU A 48 -6.79 5.55 -4.36
CA LEU A 48 -6.68 4.39 -5.25
C LEU A 48 -8.03 4.03 -5.88
N TRP A 49 -9.10 4.09 -5.08
CA TRP A 49 -10.45 3.88 -5.57
C TRP A 49 -10.90 4.97 -6.55
N ALA A 50 -10.63 6.24 -6.23
CA ALA A 50 -10.91 7.37 -7.10
C ALA A 50 -10.16 7.27 -8.44
N ILE A 51 -8.89 6.89 -8.44
CA ILE A 51 -8.10 6.64 -9.66
C ILE A 51 -8.80 5.61 -10.56
N ARG A 52 -9.28 4.50 -9.99
CA ARG A 52 -9.99 3.46 -10.76
C ARG A 52 -11.28 3.97 -11.37
N ILE A 53 -12.06 4.75 -10.62
CA ILE A 53 -13.30 5.36 -11.12
C ILE A 53 -13.00 6.36 -12.24
N LEU A 54 -12.07 7.28 -12.02
CA LEU A 54 -11.72 8.35 -12.97
C LEU A 54 -11.18 7.79 -14.29
N LEU A 55 -10.46 6.68 -14.24
CA LEU A 55 -9.96 5.99 -15.44
C LEU A 55 -11.01 5.06 -16.08
N ASN A 56 -12.21 4.94 -15.50
CA ASN A 56 -13.20 3.91 -15.86
C ASN A 56 -12.56 2.52 -15.97
N PHE A 57 -11.64 2.21 -15.04
CA PHE A 57 -10.93 0.94 -15.04
C PHE A 57 -11.87 -0.16 -14.56
N ARG A 58 -12.33 -0.98 -15.49
CA ARG A 58 -13.22 -2.10 -15.20
C ARG A 58 -12.41 -3.39 -15.21
N PHE A 59 -12.35 -4.03 -14.05
CA PHE A 59 -11.69 -5.32 -13.90
C PHE A 59 -12.27 -6.38 -14.86
N LYS A 60 -13.54 -6.26 -15.24
CA LYS A 60 -14.23 -7.15 -16.18
C LYS A 60 -13.57 -7.18 -17.56
N ASP A 61 -12.96 -6.08 -18.00
CA ASP A 61 -12.44 -5.91 -19.35
C ASP A 61 -10.99 -6.44 -19.50
N MET A 62 -10.42 -6.98 -18.42
CA MET A 62 -9.10 -7.60 -18.42
C MET A 62 -9.14 -9.08 -18.83
N ASP A 63 -8.04 -9.55 -19.42
CA ASP A 63 -7.82 -10.96 -19.70
C ASP A 63 -7.81 -11.80 -18.42
N GLN A 64 -8.28 -13.04 -18.50
CA GLN A 64 -8.40 -13.91 -17.33
C GLN A 64 -7.06 -14.20 -16.66
N LYS A 65 -5.98 -14.31 -17.45
CA LYS A 65 -4.62 -14.48 -16.96
C LYS A 65 -4.20 -13.29 -16.07
N ASP A 66 -4.44 -12.07 -16.54
CA ASP A 66 -4.10 -10.86 -15.80
C ASP A 66 -4.96 -10.66 -14.55
N LYS A 67 -6.24 -11.02 -14.62
CA LYS A 67 -7.14 -11.04 -13.46
C LYS A 67 -6.60 -11.98 -12.37
N ASN A 68 -6.20 -13.19 -12.75
CA ASN A 68 -5.67 -14.18 -11.81
C ASN A 68 -4.36 -13.71 -11.17
N ILE A 69 -3.43 -13.16 -11.97
CA ILE A 69 -2.16 -12.62 -11.46
C ILE A 69 -2.42 -11.49 -10.46
N ARG A 70 -3.30 -10.53 -10.80
CA ARG A 70 -3.64 -9.42 -9.90
C ARG A 70 -4.31 -9.91 -8.62
N PHE A 71 -5.19 -10.91 -8.70
CA PHE A 71 -5.84 -11.48 -7.53
C PHE A 71 -4.86 -12.22 -6.61
N GLN A 72 -4.00 -13.08 -7.17
CA GLN A 72 -2.97 -13.78 -6.40
C GLN A 72 -1.97 -12.80 -5.77
N ALA A 73 -1.55 -11.77 -6.51
CA ALA A 73 -0.70 -10.71 -5.99
C ALA A 73 -1.36 -9.96 -4.82
N ALA A 74 -2.65 -9.60 -4.95
CA ALA A 74 -3.41 -8.95 -3.87
C ALA A 74 -3.57 -9.85 -2.64
N MET A 75 -3.84 -11.15 -2.83
CA MET A 75 -3.92 -12.11 -1.75
C MET A 75 -2.58 -12.25 -1.03
N LEU A 76 -1.48 -12.39 -1.77
CA LEU A 76 -0.14 -12.44 -1.20
C LEU A 76 0.20 -11.15 -0.44
N ALA A 77 -0.20 -9.99 -0.98
CA ALA A 77 -0.02 -8.69 -0.34
C ALA A 77 -0.66 -8.60 1.04
N ILE A 78 -1.94 -8.99 1.10
CA ILE A 78 -2.72 -8.95 2.33
C ILE A 78 -2.08 -9.87 3.36
N HIS A 79 -1.73 -11.09 2.96
CA HIS A 79 -1.12 -12.06 3.87
C HIS A 79 0.25 -11.60 4.36
N LEU A 80 1.15 -11.16 3.47
CA LEU A 80 2.47 -10.66 3.86
C LEU A 80 2.37 -9.42 4.75
N SER A 81 1.48 -8.48 4.41
CA SER A 81 1.27 -7.28 5.22
C SER A 81 0.78 -7.62 6.62
N LEU A 82 -0.20 -8.53 6.73
CA LEU A 82 -0.71 -9.00 8.01
C LEU A 82 0.37 -9.72 8.81
N VAL A 83 1.14 -10.62 8.18
CA VAL A 83 2.23 -11.34 8.84
C VAL A 83 3.27 -10.37 9.40
N VAL A 84 3.72 -9.40 8.60
CA VAL A 84 4.71 -8.39 9.03
C VAL A 84 4.18 -7.58 10.22
N VAL A 85 2.94 -7.10 10.14
CA VAL A 85 2.32 -6.32 11.22
C VAL A 85 2.13 -7.15 12.48
N PHE A 86 1.65 -8.40 12.36
CA PHE A 86 1.44 -9.28 13.51
C PHE A 86 2.75 -9.67 14.19
N VAL A 87 3.78 -10.05 13.42
CA VAL A 87 5.09 -10.39 13.96
C VAL A 87 5.68 -9.19 14.69
N TYR A 88 5.61 -8.00 14.11
CA TYR A 88 6.10 -6.79 14.75
C TYR A 88 5.33 -6.43 16.01
N ALA A 89 4.00 -6.52 16.00
CA ALA A 89 3.17 -6.30 17.17
C ALA A 89 3.49 -7.30 18.29
N ALA A 90 3.71 -8.58 17.96
CA ALA A 90 4.13 -9.60 18.92
C ALA A 90 5.50 -9.29 19.53
N VAL A 91 6.47 -8.87 18.71
CA VAL A 91 7.80 -8.46 19.19
C VAL A 91 7.69 -7.25 20.12
N LEU A 92 6.92 -6.21 19.74
CA LEU A 92 6.71 -5.04 20.58
C LEU A 92 6.04 -5.39 21.91
N TYR A 93 5.02 -6.26 21.89
CA TYR A 93 4.40 -6.77 23.10
C TYR A 93 5.42 -7.48 24.00
N LEU A 94 6.24 -8.39 23.45
CA LEU A 94 7.24 -9.11 24.24
C LEU A 94 8.28 -8.18 24.88
N LEU A 95 8.69 -7.12 24.16
CA LEU A 95 9.63 -6.12 24.67
C LEU A 95 9.02 -5.21 25.75
N HIS A 96 7.72 -4.89 25.65
CA HIS A 96 7.03 -3.96 26.56
C HIS A 96 6.09 -4.66 27.56
N ARG A 97 6.12 -6.00 27.64
CA ARG A 97 5.22 -6.78 28.51
C ARG A 97 5.29 -6.40 29.99
N GLN A 98 6.42 -5.85 30.43
CA GLN A 98 6.61 -5.41 31.81
C GLN A 98 5.99 -4.05 32.10
N SER A 99 5.95 -3.14 31.11
CA SER A 99 5.37 -1.80 31.26
C SER A 99 3.88 -1.75 30.89
N LEU A 100 3.37 -2.77 30.18
CA LEU A 100 2.03 -2.82 29.57
C LEU A 100 1.72 -1.64 28.62
N ALA A 101 2.73 -0.82 28.31
CA ALA A 101 2.63 0.31 27.41
C ALA A 101 3.17 -0.11 26.04
N VAL A 102 2.32 -0.74 25.23
CA VAL A 102 2.68 -1.08 23.85
C VAL A 102 2.58 0.20 23.01
N PRO A 103 3.65 0.61 22.30
CA PRO A 103 3.63 1.83 21.50
C PRO A 103 2.80 1.61 20.22
N LEU A 104 1.48 1.82 20.32
CA LEU A 104 0.50 1.63 19.24
C LEU A 104 0.90 2.38 17.95
N GLU A 105 1.48 3.56 18.13
CA GLU A 105 1.97 4.42 17.06
C GLU A 105 2.99 3.72 16.15
N ARG A 106 3.89 2.93 16.73
CA ARG A 106 4.88 2.16 15.96
C ARG A 106 4.26 1.05 15.13
N VAL A 107 3.24 0.37 15.68
CA VAL A 107 2.51 -0.68 14.95
C VAL A 107 1.74 -0.06 13.78
N LEU A 108 1.08 1.07 14.03
CA LEU A 108 0.31 1.78 13.01
C LEU A 108 1.22 2.35 11.91
N ASP A 109 2.39 2.89 12.28
CA ASP A 109 3.39 3.33 11.32
C ASP A 109 3.87 2.21 10.43
N LEU A 110 4.19 1.05 11.02
CA LEU A 110 4.60 -0.10 10.23
C LEU A 110 3.48 -0.56 9.31
N ALA A 111 2.23 -0.63 9.78
CA ALA A 111 1.09 -1.00 8.96
C ALA A 111 0.92 -0.05 7.76
N TYR A 112 1.03 1.26 8.01
CA TYR A 112 0.98 2.29 6.98
C TYR A 112 2.06 2.09 5.92
N TYR A 113 3.33 2.01 6.34
CA TYR A 113 4.45 1.91 5.40
C TYR A 113 4.47 0.57 4.67
N THR A 114 4.10 -0.53 5.33
CA THR A 114 4.00 -1.84 4.70
C THR A 114 2.95 -1.83 3.59
N TRP A 115 1.76 -1.28 3.88
CA TRP A 115 0.67 -1.21 2.90
C TRP A 115 1.02 -0.36 1.68
N ILE A 116 1.55 0.85 1.88
CA ILE A 116 1.87 1.74 0.76
C ILE A 116 3.09 1.25 -0.01
N SER A 117 4.11 0.70 0.66
CA SER A 117 5.27 0.11 -0.01
C SER A 117 4.85 -1.04 -0.93
N PHE A 118 3.91 -1.87 -0.49
CA PHE A 118 3.35 -2.91 -1.35
C PHE A 118 2.76 -2.31 -2.63
N TYR A 119 1.91 -1.29 -2.54
CA TYR A 119 1.36 -0.64 -3.73
C TYR A 119 2.43 -0.02 -4.62
N LEU A 120 3.46 0.59 -4.03
CA LEU A 120 4.59 1.15 -4.76
C LEU A 120 5.32 0.07 -5.57
N PHE A 121 5.69 -1.05 -4.95
CA PHE A 121 6.40 -2.13 -5.64
C PHE A 121 5.51 -2.87 -6.64
N TRP A 122 4.24 -3.09 -6.30
CA TRP A 122 3.28 -3.75 -7.17
C TRP A 122 3.03 -2.96 -8.46
N THR A 123 2.79 -1.65 -8.33
CA THR A 123 2.54 -0.77 -9.48
C THR A 123 3.81 -0.53 -10.30
N ALA A 124 4.97 -0.39 -9.66
CA ALA A 124 6.25 -0.33 -10.36
C ALA A 124 6.54 -1.63 -11.14
N GLY A 125 6.22 -2.79 -10.56
CA GLY A 125 6.34 -4.09 -11.21
C GLY A 125 5.47 -4.19 -12.47
N ILE A 126 4.20 -3.75 -12.40
CA ILE A 126 3.30 -3.70 -13.56
C ILE A 126 3.91 -2.83 -14.67
N LEU A 127 4.41 -1.63 -14.33
CA LEU A 127 5.02 -0.72 -15.31
C LEU A 127 6.30 -1.31 -15.93
N ALA A 128 7.13 -1.97 -15.14
CA ALA A 128 8.37 -2.60 -15.61
C ALA A 128 8.08 -3.75 -16.59
N LEU A 129 7.12 -4.61 -16.26
CA LEU A 129 6.67 -5.71 -17.14
C LEU A 129 6.06 -5.16 -18.43
N CYS A 130 5.24 -4.13 -18.32
CA CYS A 130 4.64 -3.46 -19.47
C CYS A 130 5.65 -2.82 -20.43
N LYS A 131 6.79 -2.32 -19.93
CA LYS A 131 7.88 -1.75 -20.75
C LYS A 131 8.66 -2.82 -21.52
N ARG A 132 8.73 -4.05 -20.99
CA ARG A 132 9.49 -5.16 -21.60
C ARG A 132 8.70 -5.93 -22.66
N GLY A 133 7.43 -5.59 -22.88
CA GLY A 133 6.50 -6.43 -23.66
C GLY A 133 6.07 -7.67 -22.87
N PRO A 134 5.04 -8.42 -23.31
CA PRO A 134 4.75 -9.72 -22.72
C PRO A 134 6.04 -10.54 -22.73
N LEU A 135 6.41 -11.10 -21.56
CA LEU A 135 7.45 -12.11 -21.48
C LEU A 135 6.95 -13.30 -22.32
N ASP A 136 7.43 -13.40 -23.56
CA ASP A 136 7.40 -14.64 -24.33
C ASP A 136 8.22 -15.67 -23.55
N ILE A 137 7.53 -16.45 -22.72
CA ILE A 137 7.97 -17.71 -22.13
C ILE A 137 7.01 -18.77 -22.63
#